data_AF-A0A7C5RPX2-F1
#
_entry.id   AF-A0A7C5RPX2-F1
#
_cell.length_a   1.000
_cell.length_b   1.000
_cell.length_c   1.000
_cell.angle_alpha   90.00
_cell.angle_beta   90.00
_cell.angle_gamma   90.00
#
_symmetry.space_group_name_H-M   'P 1'
#
loop_
_entity.id
_entity.type
_entity.pdbx_description
1 polymer ?
#
loop_
_entity_poly.entity_id
_entity_poly.type
_entity_poly.pdbx_seq_one_letter_code
_entity_poly.pdbx_strand_id
1 'polypeptide(L)'
;MRGIRIKPHPWAQPYEGVVAEEEEEEGPNKVFVDPQVEVPREKWAPRSPQEPPDGLEAIFVDGVRRIDVGVAEDDGGTLYWGMFGSYGVGAVVCRQGQAQVIEEVVERCLIMGGDRIPQQLDIPCGSGLLRYEGVSLSSNQPPEIRGHLQKLMLQREGSLVSRLGKEEGGLIVIDGPLTSRVAKGVPVIGYVKTHHRSYLDEELFKVALRLSLGTRTPLFQIQGADPGDKDGVDRLSCYVRVSEPVPGHHAIGGIVRLEMWQVVGREVAARLADWATTILPRLASASHWDVRAPVNLYPVAALERELRHRLGDHYWVRRAILQFLQRG
;
A
#
# COMPACT_ATOMS: atom_id res chain seq x y z
N MET A 1 -31.69 26.39 -10.11
CA MET A 1 -30.55 25.50 -9.80
C MET A 1 -29.29 26.31 -10.05
N ARG A 2 -28.43 26.54 -9.04
CA ARG A 2 -27.14 27.19 -9.28
C ARG A 2 -26.30 26.21 -10.09
N GLY A 3 -25.81 26.63 -11.26
CA GLY A 3 -25.01 25.79 -12.13
C GLY A 3 -23.74 25.30 -11.44
N ILE A 4 -23.21 24.17 -11.89
CA ILE A 4 -22.00 23.57 -11.34
C ILE A 4 -20.83 24.52 -11.65
N ARG A 5 -20.29 25.19 -10.62
CA ARG A 5 -19.19 26.16 -10.78
C ARG A 5 -17.82 25.51 -10.98
N ILE A 6 -17.76 24.18 -10.90
CA ILE A 6 -16.55 23.38 -11.03
C ILE A 6 -16.30 23.09 -12.51
N LYS A 7 -15.08 23.35 -12.99
CA LYS A 7 -14.66 23.09 -14.37
C LYS A 7 -13.38 22.24 -14.41
N PRO A 8 -13.15 21.46 -15.46
CA PRO A 8 -11.86 20.81 -15.67
C PRO A 8 -10.74 21.84 -15.70
N HIS A 9 -9.62 21.57 -15.04
CA HIS A 9 -8.50 22.50 -15.07
C HIS A 9 -7.70 22.41 -16.38
N PRO A 10 -7.03 23.50 -16.82
CA PRO A 10 -6.38 23.54 -18.14
C PRO A 10 -5.28 22.49 -18.33
N TRP A 11 -4.70 21.99 -17.23
CA TRP A 11 -3.67 20.94 -17.25
C TRP A 11 -4.20 19.52 -17.02
N ALA A 12 -5.52 19.30 -17.10
CA ALA A 12 -6.13 18.00 -16.78
C ALA A 12 -5.81 17.01 -17.90
N GLN A 13 -4.67 16.33 -17.77
CA GLN A 13 -4.12 15.50 -18.83
C GLN A 13 -4.86 14.15 -18.90
N PRO A 14 -5.05 13.57 -20.10
CA PRO A 14 -5.70 12.26 -20.25
C PRO A 14 -4.95 11.11 -19.56
N TYR A 15 -3.71 11.31 -19.14
CA TYR A 15 -2.90 10.34 -18.42
C TYR A 15 -2.84 10.57 -16.91
N GLU A 16 -3.59 11.53 -16.34
CA GLU A 16 -3.71 11.66 -14.86
C GLU A 16 -4.25 10.38 -14.21
N GLY A 17 -5.01 9.58 -14.98
CA GLY A 17 -5.47 8.25 -14.56
C GLY A 17 -4.35 7.22 -14.42
N VAL A 18 -3.14 7.52 -14.92
CA VAL A 18 -1.92 6.79 -14.58
C VAL A 18 -1.28 7.56 -13.44
N VAL A 19 -1.73 7.29 -12.22
CA VAL A 19 -0.96 7.71 -11.04
C VAL A 19 0.30 6.86 -11.10
N ALA A 20 1.45 7.50 -11.41
CA ALA A 20 2.73 6.85 -11.17
C ALA A 20 2.70 6.39 -9.71
N GLU A 21 3.17 5.18 -9.43
CA GLU A 21 3.43 4.78 -8.05
C GLU A 21 4.43 5.77 -7.48
N GLU A 22 3.91 6.79 -6.80
CA GLU A 22 4.68 7.60 -5.90
C GLU A 22 5.12 6.62 -4.82
N GLU A 23 6.35 6.13 -4.97
CA GLU A 23 7.01 5.31 -3.97
C GLU A 23 6.91 6.06 -2.65
N GLU A 24 6.31 5.43 -1.63
CA GLU A 24 6.15 6.09 -0.34
C GLU A 24 7.53 6.53 0.16
N GLU A 25 7.73 7.84 0.27
CA GLU A 25 8.96 8.40 0.80
C GLU A 25 9.12 7.89 2.25
N GLU A 26 10.05 6.97 2.44
CA GLU A 26 10.50 6.56 3.76
C GLU A 26 10.96 7.83 4.49
N GLY A 27 10.38 8.11 5.67
CA GLY A 27 10.59 9.35 6.42
C GLY A 27 12.05 9.66 6.79
N PRO A 28 12.30 10.70 7.59
CA PRO A 28 13.62 11.34 7.73
C PRO A 28 14.79 10.38 8.01
N ASN A 29 15.98 10.75 7.51
CA ASN A 29 17.17 9.89 7.38
C ASN A 29 17.75 9.30 8.68
N LYS A 30 17.43 9.83 9.87
CA LYS A 30 17.94 9.29 11.14
C LYS A 30 16.88 8.48 11.86
N VAL A 31 17.03 7.17 11.84
CA VAL A 31 16.24 6.23 12.64
C VAL A 31 17.22 5.40 13.44
N PHE A 32 16.93 5.21 14.71
CA PHE A 32 17.72 4.35 15.57
C PHE A 32 17.33 2.89 15.31
N VAL A 33 18.34 2.04 15.13
CA VAL A 33 18.13 0.62 14.85
C VAL A 33 18.85 -0.20 15.90
N ASP A 34 18.11 -1.12 16.55
CA ASP A 34 18.68 -2.12 17.45
C ASP A 34 18.66 -3.50 16.77
N PRO A 35 19.81 -4.01 16.29
CA PRO A 35 19.89 -5.31 15.65
C PRO A 35 19.93 -6.47 16.64
N GLN A 36 19.81 -6.25 17.95
CA GLN A 36 20.07 -7.31 18.94
C GLN A 36 18.80 -7.87 19.60
N VAL A 37 17.63 -7.53 19.06
CA VAL A 37 16.34 -7.88 19.67
C VAL A 37 16.03 -9.39 19.58
N GLU A 38 16.35 -10.07 18.48
CA GLU A 38 16.17 -11.54 18.39
C GLU A 38 17.38 -12.31 18.90
N VAL A 39 18.59 -11.90 18.50
CA VAL A 39 19.86 -12.56 18.84
C VAL A 39 20.96 -11.52 19.08
N PRO A 40 21.99 -11.82 19.89
CA PRO A 40 23.18 -10.99 19.98
C PRO A 40 23.84 -10.78 18.62
N ARG A 41 24.48 -9.62 18.41
CA ARG A 41 25.10 -9.24 17.12
C ARG A 41 26.08 -10.30 16.61
N GLU A 42 26.83 -10.95 17.50
CA GLU A 42 27.84 -11.96 17.17
C GLU A 42 27.23 -13.25 16.60
N LYS A 43 25.94 -13.47 16.83
CA LYS A 43 25.17 -14.62 16.32
C LYS A 43 24.31 -14.25 15.10
N TRP A 44 24.48 -13.05 14.54
CA TRP A 44 23.71 -12.59 13.39
C TRP A 44 24.08 -13.37 12.13
N ALA A 45 23.19 -14.27 11.72
CA ALA A 45 23.37 -15.16 10.58
C ALA A 45 21.99 -15.49 9.95
N PRO A 46 21.95 -16.01 8.71
CA PRO A 46 20.70 -16.45 8.09
C PRO A 46 19.97 -17.47 8.99
N ARG A 47 18.64 -17.37 9.02
CA ARG A 47 17.76 -18.24 9.80
C ARG A 47 16.78 -18.94 8.87
N SER A 48 16.67 -20.25 9.03
CA SER A 48 15.57 -21.01 8.46
C SER A 48 14.31 -20.74 9.29
N PRO A 49 13.16 -20.52 8.64
CA PRO A 49 11.90 -20.29 9.35
C PRO A 49 11.42 -21.56 10.05
N GLN A 50 10.64 -21.40 11.11
CA GLN A 50 9.77 -22.47 11.60
C GLN A 50 8.61 -22.70 10.64
N GLU A 51 8.21 -23.96 10.47
CA GLU A 51 7.05 -24.31 9.65
C GLU A 51 5.76 -23.71 10.24
N PRO A 52 4.87 -23.16 9.38
CA PRO A 52 3.56 -22.72 9.82
C PRO A 52 2.68 -23.91 10.25
N PRO A 53 1.62 -23.67 11.05
CA PRO A 53 0.63 -24.69 11.32
C PRO A 53 -0.07 -25.15 10.03
N ASP A 54 -0.51 -26.41 10.02
CA ASP A 54 -1.29 -26.96 8.91
C ASP A 54 -2.56 -26.12 8.69
N GLY A 55 -2.86 -25.83 7.43
CA GLY A 55 -4.03 -25.06 7.05
C GLY A 55 -3.93 -23.55 7.29
N LEU A 56 -2.73 -23.01 7.59
CA LEU A 56 -2.53 -21.56 7.71
C LEU A 56 -3.04 -20.83 6.46
N GLU A 57 -3.92 -19.86 6.67
CA GLU A 57 -4.43 -18.99 5.62
C GLU A 57 -3.60 -17.71 5.57
N ALA A 58 -3.20 -17.28 4.37
CA ALA A 58 -2.51 -16.01 4.16
C ALA A 58 -3.46 -15.01 3.49
N ILE A 59 -3.71 -13.88 4.15
CA ILE A 59 -4.58 -12.82 3.66
C ILE A 59 -3.70 -11.67 3.16
N PHE A 60 -3.84 -11.33 1.89
CA PHE A 60 -3.15 -10.19 1.28
C PHE A 60 -4.14 -9.05 1.14
N VAL A 61 -3.77 -7.88 1.66
CA VAL A 61 -4.56 -6.65 1.57
C VAL A 61 -3.78 -5.65 0.75
N ASP A 62 -4.45 -5.04 -0.22
CA ASP A 62 -3.87 -4.02 -1.08
C ASP A 62 -4.95 -3.08 -1.62
N GLY A 63 -4.51 -1.95 -2.15
CA GLY A 63 -5.37 -0.92 -2.71
C GLY A 63 -4.78 -0.26 -3.96
N VAL A 64 -5.68 0.19 -4.81
CA VAL A 64 -5.36 0.92 -6.04
C VAL A 64 -6.11 2.24 -6.05
N ARG A 65 -5.51 3.26 -6.63
CA ARG A 65 -6.14 4.58 -6.80
C ARG A 65 -5.96 5.10 -8.21
N ARG A 66 -6.87 5.99 -8.60
CA ARG A 66 -6.85 6.68 -9.88
C ARG A 66 -7.43 8.08 -9.74
N ILE A 67 -6.74 9.06 -10.33
CA ILE A 67 -7.32 10.38 -10.56
C ILE A 67 -8.16 10.28 -11.83
N ASP A 68 -9.45 10.60 -11.75
CA ASP A 68 -10.35 10.52 -12.89
C ASP A 68 -10.35 11.83 -13.70
N VAL A 69 -10.45 12.98 -13.03
CA VAL A 69 -10.41 14.34 -13.64
C VAL A 69 -9.92 15.36 -12.61
N GLY A 70 -8.86 16.11 -12.94
CA GLY A 70 -8.53 17.35 -12.23
C GLY A 70 -9.48 18.52 -12.55
N VAL A 71 -9.94 19.24 -11.52
CA VAL A 71 -10.90 20.35 -11.64
C VAL A 71 -10.47 21.59 -10.87
N ALA A 72 -11.13 22.71 -11.16
CA ALA A 72 -11.05 23.92 -10.39
C ALA A 72 -12.39 24.66 -10.35
N GLU A 73 -12.64 25.42 -9.28
CA GLU A 73 -13.75 26.35 -9.14
C GLU A 73 -13.19 27.78 -9.06
N ASP A 74 -13.75 28.70 -9.84
CA ASP A 74 -13.46 30.14 -9.72
C ASP A 74 -14.60 30.80 -8.94
N ASP A 75 -14.26 31.44 -7.82
CA ASP A 75 -15.18 32.28 -7.04
C ASP A 75 -14.59 33.68 -6.91
N GLY A 76 -15.07 34.60 -7.75
CA GLY A 76 -14.66 36.01 -7.71
C GLY A 76 -13.19 36.25 -8.04
N GLY A 77 -12.59 35.43 -8.92
CA GLY A 77 -11.17 35.52 -9.29
C GLY A 77 -10.22 34.73 -8.38
N THR A 78 -10.76 34.06 -7.35
CA THR A 78 -10.00 33.10 -6.53
C THR A 78 -10.21 31.70 -7.06
N LEU A 79 -9.10 30.99 -7.33
CA LEU A 79 -9.12 29.64 -7.88
C LEU A 79 -9.00 28.60 -6.77
N TYR A 80 -9.96 27.69 -6.71
CA TYR A 80 -9.99 26.55 -5.79
C TYR A 80 -9.75 25.27 -6.57
N TRP A 81 -8.68 24.57 -6.24
CA TRP A 81 -8.31 23.33 -6.89
C TRP A 81 -9.11 22.15 -6.35
N GLY A 82 -9.34 21.15 -7.19
CA GLY A 82 -9.96 19.91 -6.79
C GLY A 82 -9.73 18.79 -7.79
N MET A 83 -10.26 17.62 -7.47
CA MET A 83 -10.24 16.48 -8.39
C MET A 83 -11.36 15.49 -8.10
N PHE A 84 -11.80 14.81 -9.16
CA PHE A 84 -12.49 13.54 -9.07
C PHE A 84 -11.44 12.43 -8.96
N GLY A 85 -11.58 11.58 -7.94
CA GLY A 85 -10.72 10.42 -7.74
C GLY A 85 -11.53 9.18 -7.39
N SER A 86 -10.99 8.02 -7.75
CA SER A 86 -11.52 6.72 -7.40
C SER A 86 -10.42 5.90 -6.71
N TYR A 87 -10.77 5.10 -5.72
CA TYR A 87 -9.88 4.11 -5.14
C TYR A 87 -10.62 2.82 -4.83
N GLY A 88 -9.89 1.72 -4.88
CA GLY A 88 -10.37 0.39 -4.55
C GLY A 88 -9.47 -0.23 -3.50
N VAL A 89 -10.06 -0.92 -2.53
CA VAL A 89 -9.35 -1.68 -1.49
C VAL A 89 -9.97 -3.06 -1.42
N GLY A 90 -9.14 -4.10 -1.30
CA GLY A 90 -9.64 -5.45 -1.16
C GLY A 90 -8.70 -6.37 -0.40
N ALA A 91 -9.16 -7.60 -0.24
CA ALA A 91 -8.39 -8.67 0.40
C ALA A 91 -8.55 -9.98 -0.35
N VAL A 92 -7.44 -10.70 -0.51
CA VAL A 92 -7.40 -12.06 -1.05
C VAL A 92 -6.93 -13.01 0.03
N VAL A 93 -7.73 -14.04 0.31
CA VAL A 93 -7.29 -15.18 1.12
C VAL A 93 -6.64 -16.22 0.23
N CYS A 94 -5.47 -16.69 0.63
CA CYS A 94 -4.72 -17.76 0.01
C CYS A 94 -4.67 -18.96 0.94
N ARG A 95 -5.13 -20.09 0.42
CA ARG A 95 -5.04 -21.43 1.01
C ARG A 95 -4.20 -22.30 0.08
N GLN A 96 -3.81 -23.48 0.54
CA GLN A 96 -3.09 -24.42 -0.33
C GLN A 96 -3.89 -24.69 -1.62
N GLY A 97 -3.31 -24.30 -2.77
CA GLY A 97 -3.89 -24.51 -4.09
C GLY A 97 -5.05 -23.58 -4.47
N GLN A 98 -5.44 -22.61 -3.64
CA GLN A 98 -6.57 -21.72 -3.93
C GLN A 98 -6.32 -20.28 -3.46
N ALA A 99 -6.72 -19.31 -4.28
CA ALA A 99 -6.81 -17.90 -3.90
C ALA A 99 -8.23 -17.40 -4.17
N GLN A 100 -8.79 -16.61 -3.24
CA GLN A 100 -10.13 -16.07 -3.35
C GLN A 100 -10.17 -14.62 -2.85
N VAL A 101 -10.74 -13.71 -3.65
CA VAL A 101 -11.09 -12.36 -3.19
C VAL A 101 -12.23 -12.50 -2.17
N ILE A 102 -11.96 -12.13 -0.93
CA ILE A 102 -12.94 -12.17 0.18
C ILE A 102 -13.57 -10.81 0.43
N GLU A 103 -12.90 -9.74 0.01
CA GLU A 103 -13.43 -8.40 0.10
C GLU A 103 -12.94 -7.54 -1.04
N GLU A 104 -13.83 -6.66 -1.51
CA GLU A 104 -13.54 -5.69 -2.54
C GLU A 104 -14.50 -4.50 -2.41
N VAL A 105 -13.95 -3.30 -2.26
CA VAL A 105 -14.72 -2.06 -2.13
C VAL A 105 -14.12 -1.01 -3.05
N VAL A 106 -14.97 -0.32 -3.80
CA VAL A 106 -14.61 0.84 -4.62
C VAL A 106 -15.34 2.08 -4.11
N GLU A 107 -14.59 3.13 -3.82
CA GLU A 107 -15.10 4.42 -3.38
C GLU A 107 -14.63 5.51 -4.35
N ARG A 108 -15.43 6.58 -4.46
CA ARG A 108 -15.14 7.70 -5.35
C ARG A 108 -15.41 9.01 -4.63
N CYS A 109 -14.55 9.99 -4.84
CA CYS A 109 -14.61 11.26 -4.14
C CYS A 109 -14.35 12.44 -5.06
N LEU A 110 -15.10 13.52 -4.83
CA LEU A 110 -14.80 14.86 -5.32
C LEU A 110 -14.10 15.59 -4.19
N ILE A 111 -12.78 15.74 -4.30
CA ILE A 111 -11.96 16.43 -3.30
C ILE A 111 -11.76 17.87 -3.76
N MET A 112 -12.11 18.85 -2.92
CA MET A 112 -11.88 20.27 -3.18
C MET A 112 -11.03 20.88 -2.07
N GLY A 113 -10.12 21.78 -2.45
CA GLY A 113 -9.28 22.54 -1.54
C GLY A 113 -9.86 23.89 -1.15
N GLY A 114 -9.26 24.54 -0.16
CA GLY A 114 -9.64 25.87 0.33
C GLY A 114 -11.01 25.92 1.02
N ASP A 115 -11.32 24.92 1.83
CA ASP A 115 -12.56 24.79 2.63
C ASP A 115 -13.85 24.81 1.79
N ARG A 116 -13.75 24.50 0.50
CA ARG A 116 -14.91 24.30 -0.37
C ARG A 116 -15.56 22.98 0.00
N ILE A 117 -16.83 23.03 0.35
CA ILE A 117 -17.63 21.85 0.67
C ILE A 117 -18.37 21.39 -0.61
N PRO A 118 -17.83 20.42 -1.37
CA PRO A 118 -18.53 19.87 -2.51
C PRO A 118 -19.74 19.06 -2.04
N GLN A 119 -20.82 19.11 -2.82
CA GLN A 119 -21.93 18.19 -2.66
C GLN A 119 -21.56 16.82 -3.25
N GLN A 120 -22.20 15.77 -2.76
CA GLN A 120 -22.17 14.47 -3.42
C GLN A 120 -22.73 14.61 -4.84
N LEU A 121 -22.05 14.05 -5.83
CA LEU A 121 -22.45 14.09 -7.22
C LEU A 121 -22.71 12.68 -7.76
N ASP A 122 -23.85 12.52 -8.41
CA ASP A 122 -24.26 11.29 -9.07
C ASP A 122 -24.10 11.50 -10.59
N ILE A 123 -23.04 10.94 -11.18
CA ILE A 123 -22.64 11.13 -12.58
C ILE A 123 -23.12 9.96 -13.43
N PRO A 124 -24.05 10.16 -14.38
CA PRO A 124 -24.50 9.10 -15.29
C PRO A 124 -23.35 8.60 -16.15
N CYS A 125 -23.19 7.28 -16.25
CA CYS A 125 -22.09 6.64 -16.96
C CYS A 125 -22.57 5.37 -17.66
N GLY A 126 -22.94 5.48 -18.94
CA GLY A 126 -23.61 4.39 -19.66
C GLY A 126 -24.98 4.08 -19.02
N SER A 127 -25.22 2.82 -18.67
CA SER A 127 -26.41 2.38 -17.92
C SER A 127 -26.25 2.49 -16.40
N GLY A 128 -25.07 2.90 -15.92
CA GLY A 128 -24.75 3.01 -14.49
C GLY A 128 -24.71 4.45 -13.99
N LEU A 129 -24.51 4.57 -12.68
CA LEU A 129 -24.36 5.84 -11.97
C LEU A 129 -23.09 5.80 -11.13
N LEU A 130 -22.21 6.79 -11.33
CA LEU A 130 -21.00 6.95 -10.53
C LEU A 130 -21.25 7.98 -9.44
N ARG A 131 -21.29 7.53 -8.19
CA ARG A 131 -21.46 8.39 -7.02
C ARG A 131 -20.11 8.85 -6.51
N TYR A 132 -19.87 10.16 -6.50
CA TYR A 132 -18.69 10.81 -5.94
C TYR A 132 -19.06 11.52 -4.65
N GLU A 133 -18.49 11.07 -3.53
CA GLU A 133 -18.66 11.69 -2.22
C GLU A 133 -17.88 12.99 -2.12
N GLY A 134 -18.47 14.01 -1.50
CA GLY A 134 -17.84 15.32 -1.34
C GLY A 134 -16.81 15.33 -0.21
N VAL A 135 -15.59 15.76 -0.49
CA VAL A 135 -14.50 15.91 0.50
C VAL A 135 -13.91 17.32 0.42
N SER A 136 -13.80 17.98 1.56
CA SER A 136 -13.25 19.33 1.70
C SER A 136 -11.90 19.30 2.42
N LEU A 137 -10.92 20.02 1.89
CA LEU A 137 -9.62 20.25 2.50
C LEU A 137 -9.38 21.74 2.71
N SER A 138 -8.76 22.11 3.82
CA SER A 138 -8.37 23.51 4.06
C SER A 138 -7.20 23.93 3.17
N SER A 139 -6.27 23.02 2.87
CA SER A 139 -5.22 23.30 1.88
C SER A 139 -5.81 23.41 0.48
N ASN A 140 -5.33 24.36 -0.29
CA ASN A 140 -5.65 24.56 -1.69
C ASN A 140 -4.46 24.22 -2.61
N GLN A 141 -3.55 23.36 -2.14
CA GLN A 141 -2.37 22.95 -2.91
C GLN A 141 -2.65 21.64 -3.68
N PRO A 142 -2.48 21.60 -5.02
CA PRO A 142 -2.75 20.40 -5.81
C PRO A 142 -2.03 19.12 -5.35
N PRO A 143 -0.75 19.15 -4.91
CA PRO A 143 -0.10 17.95 -4.36
C PRO A 143 -0.78 17.40 -3.10
N GLU A 144 -1.24 18.27 -2.20
CA GLU A 144 -1.95 17.85 -0.98
C GLU A 144 -3.33 17.26 -1.29
N ILE A 145 -4.04 17.84 -2.26
CA ILE A 145 -5.31 17.32 -2.76
C ILE A 145 -5.10 15.91 -3.34
N ARG A 146 -4.09 15.72 -4.18
CA ARG A 146 -3.74 14.40 -4.75
C ARG A 146 -3.37 13.38 -3.66
N GLY A 147 -2.49 13.78 -2.74
CA GLY A 147 -2.07 12.93 -1.61
C GLY A 147 -3.23 12.55 -0.68
N HIS A 148 -4.30 13.35 -0.63
CA HIS A 148 -5.48 13.02 0.16
C HIS A 148 -6.23 11.78 -0.36
N LEU A 149 -6.26 11.55 -1.67
CA LEU A 149 -6.85 10.33 -2.23
C LEU A 149 -6.11 9.07 -1.76
N GLN A 150 -4.77 9.11 -1.75
CA GLN A 150 -3.95 8.05 -1.17
C GLN A 150 -4.26 7.88 0.32
N LYS A 151 -4.39 8.98 1.07
CA LYS A 151 -4.73 8.92 2.50
C LYS A 151 -6.08 8.21 2.74
N LEU A 152 -7.11 8.48 1.94
CA LEU A 152 -8.41 7.81 2.03
C LEU A 152 -8.31 6.31 1.74
N MET A 153 -7.59 5.93 0.69
CA MET A 153 -7.31 4.52 0.35
C MET A 153 -6.61 3.78 1.50
N LEU A 154 -5.49 4.34 2.00
CA LEU A 154 -4.74 3.75 3.11
C LEU A 154 -5.55 3.68 4.41
N GLN A 155 -6.46 4.63 4.66
CA GLN A 155 -7.39 4.57 5.80
C GLN A 155 -8.40 3.41 5.66
N ARG A 156 -8.86 3.17 4.43
CA ARG A 156 -9.77 2.06 4.14
C ARG A 156 -9.06 0.71 4.28
N GLU A 157 -7.82 0.59 3.82
CA GLU A 157 -6.96 -0.58 4.06
C GLU A 157 -6.76 -0.84 5.55
N GLY A 158 -6.38 0.18 6.33
CA GLY A 158 -6.19 0.04 7.77
C GLY A 158 -7.47 -0.42 8.50
N SER A 159 -8.63 0.05 8.04
CA SER A 159 -9.94 -0.37 8.55
C SER A 159 -10.25 -1.84 8.20
N LEU A 160 -9.90 -2.27 6.98
CA LEU A 160 -10.05 -3.64 6.52
C LEU A 160 -9.17 -4.59 7.33
N VAL A 161 -7.88 -4.27 7.49
CA VAL A 161 -6.94 -5.04 8.32
C VAL A 161 -7.42 -5.13 9.76
N SER A 162 -7.93 -4.04 10.33
CA SER A 162 -8.43 -4.03 11.71
C SER A 162 -9.67 -4.90 11.92
N ARG A 163 -10.46 -5.16 10.86
CA ARG A 163 -11.58 -6.09 10.92
C ARG A 163 -11.12 -7.53 10.72
N LEU A 164 -10.30 -7.79 9.72
CA LEU A 164 -9.77 -9.13 9.42
C LEU A 164 -8.88 -9.66 10.57
N GLY A 165 -8.10 -8.78 11.19
CA GLY A 165 -7.24 -9.12 12.33
C GLY A 165 -7.97 -9.49 13.62
N LYS A 166 -9.31 -9.38 13.66
CA LYS A 166 -10.14 -9.91 14.75
C LYS A 166 -10.54 -11.37 14.55
N GLU A 167 -10.40 -11.88 13.33
CA GLU A 167 -10.67 -13.29 13.01
C GLU A 167 -9.40 -14.10 13.31
N GLU A 168 -9.51 -15.16 14.11
CA GLU A 168 -8.35 -15.94 14.56
C GLU A 168 -7.77 -16.82 13.43
N GLY A 169 -6.44 -16.96 13.40
CA GLY A 169 -5.77 -18.07 12.70
C GLY A 169 -5.12 -17.79 11.34
N GLY A 170 -5.08 -16.53 10.88
CA GLY A 170 -4.48 -16.16 9.58
C GLY A 170 -3.20 -15.31 9.68
N LEU A 171 -2.41 -15.33 8.61
CA LEU A 171 -1.29 -14.41 8.36
C LEU A 171 -1.77 -13.24 7.50
N ILE A 172 -1.81 -12.02 8.03
CA ILE A 172 -2.21 -10.83 7.26
C ILE A 172 -0.96 -10.11 6.75
N VAL A 173 -0.90 -9.86 5.45
CA VAL A 173 0.18 -9.15 4.76
C VAL A 173 -0.40 -7.97 4.00
N ILE A 174 0.14 -6.77 4.23
CA ILE A 174 -0.15 -5.56 3.46
C ILE A 174 1.02 -5.26 2.52
N ASP A 175 0.76 -4.77 1.31
CA ASP A 175 1.82 -4.27 0.43
C ASP A 175 2.26 -2.87 0.88
N GLY A 176 3.54 -2.72 1.21
CA GLY A 176 4.09 -1.47 1.75
C GLY A 176 4.42 -1.49 3.26
N PRO A 177 5.01 -0.40 3.76
CA PRO A 177 5.45 -0.28 5.15
C PRO A 177 4.27 -0.22 6.13
N LEU A 178 4.52 -0.60 7.38
CA LEU A 178 3.51 -0.44 8.41
C LEU A 178 3.36 1.03 8.80
N THR A 179 2.17 1.59 8.55
CA THR A 179 1.83 2.97 8.92
C THR A 179 0.84 3.02 10.08
N SER A 180 0.78 4.16 10.76
CA SER A 180 -0.10 4.47 11.91
C SER A 180 -1.59 4.23 11.67
N ARG A 181 -2.01 4.04 10.41
CA ARG A 181 -3.40 3.73 10.00
C ARG A 181 -3.79 2.30 10.29
N VAL A 182 -2.82 1.40 10.44
CA VAL A 182 -3.04 0.00 10.80
C VAL A 182 -2.97 -0.12 12.32
N ALA A 183 -3.97 -0.78 12.93
CA ALA A 183 -4.03 -0.93 14.37
C ALA A 183 -2.80 -1.69 14.90
N LYS A 184 -2.06 -1.06 15.83
CA LYS A 184 -0.75 -1.53 16.31
C LYS A 184 -0.79 -2.91 16.99
N GLY A 185 -1.92 -3.28 17.59
CA GLY A 185 -2.09 -4.57 18.26
C GLY A 185 -2.47 -5.74 17.34
N VAL A 186 -2.65 -5.50 16.04
CA VAL A 186 -3.01 -6.54 15.08
C VAL A 186 -1.74 -7.28 14.62
N PRO A 187 -1.72 -8.63 14.59
CA PRO A 187 -0.61 -9.42 14.06
C PRO A 187 -0.57 -9.35 12.53
N VAL A 188 -0.07 -8.24 12.00
CA VAL A 188 0.02 -7.92 10.57
C VAL A 188 1.47 -7.69 10.15
N ILE A 189 1.76 -8.02 8.90
CA ILE A 189 3.06 -7.83 8.26
C ILE A 189 2.95 -6.76 7.18
N GLY A 190 3.81 -5.74 7.26
CA GLY A 190 4.13 -4.87 6.12
C GLY A 190 5.15 -5.54 5.21
N TYR A 191 4.84 -5.62 3.92
CA TYR A 191 5.70 -6.21 2.89
C TYR A 191 6.38 -5.10 2.09
N VAL A 192 7.62 -4.78 2.43
CA VAL A 192 8.37 -3.67 1.82
C VAL A 192 9.34 -4.20 0.76
N LYS A 193 9.11 -3.80 -0.48
CA LYS A 193 9.87 -4.22 -1.67
C LYS A 193 11.12 -3.36 -1.92
N THR A 194 11.11 -2.12 -1.41
CA THR A 194 12.15 -1.11 -1.64
C THR A 194 13.21 -1.14 -0.53
N HIS A 195 14.45 -0.76 -0.89
CA HIS A 195 15.61 -0.73 0.00
C HIS A 195 16.33 0.62 -0.06
N HIS A 196 15.58 1.71 -0.21
CA HIS A 196 16.15 3.06 -0.33
C HIS A 196 16.88 3.48 0.94
N ARG A 197 16.40 3.02 2.10
CA ARG A 197 17.04 3.22 3.38
C ARG A 197 17.85 2.02 3.85
N SER A 198 19.12 2.28 4.17
CA SER A 198 19.96 1.31 4.88
C SER A 198 19.70 1.38 6.38
N TYR A 199 18.91 0.45 6.91
CA TYR A 199 18.65 0.33 8.35
C TYR A 199 19.78 -0.38 9.12
N LEU A 200 20.44 -1.33 8.46
CA LEU A 200 21.54 -2.08 9.02
C LEU A 200 22.87 -1.47 8.57
N ASP A 201 23.91 -1.63 9.38
CA ASP A 201 25.27 -1.40 8.91
C ASP A 201 25.70 -2.45 7.87
N GLU A 202 26.81 -2.18 7.20
CA GLU A 202 27.29 -2.98 6.08
C GLU A 202 27.56 -4.45 6.45
N GLU A 203 28.04 -4.72 7.67
CA GLU A 203 28.35 -6.09 8.12
C GLU A 203 27.08 -6.92 8.28
N LEU A 204 26.07 -6.35 8.92
CA LEU A 204 24.79 -7.03 9.11
C LEU A 204 24.00 -7.12 7.80
N PHE A 205 24.07 -6.11 6.95
CA PHE A 205 23.37 -6.12 5.66
C PHE A 205 23.99 -7.15 4.68
N LYS A 206 25.29 -7.45 4.77
CA LYS A 206 25.92 -8.57 4.03
C LYS A 206 25.25 -9.91 4.33
N VAL A 207 24.64 -10.09 5.51
CA VAL A 207 23.86 -11.30 5.82
C VAL A 207 22.57 -11.36 4.99
N ALA A 208 21.86 -10.24 4.84
CA ALA A 208 20.68 -10.17 3.98
C ALA A 208 21.03 -10.55 2.53
N LEU A 209 22.15 -10.01 2.01
CA LEU A 209 22.62 -10.31 0.66
C LEU A 209 22.99 -11.79 0.43
N ARG A 210 23.24 -12.57 1.49
CA ARG A 210 23.61 -13.99 1.44
C ARG A 210 22.46 -14.95 1.76
N LEU A 211 21.26 -14.44 2.04
CA LEU A 211 20.09 -15.28 2.30
C LEU A 211 19.83 -16.20 1.10
N SER A 212 19.66 -17.50 1.36
CA SER A 212 19.09 -18.44 0.41
C SER A 212 17.57 -18.28 0.34
N LEU A 213 16.94 -18.73 -0.75
CA LEU A 213 15.49 -18.69 -0.90
C LEU A 213 14.75 -19.26 0.31
N GLY A 214 13.74 -18.55 0.81
CA GLY A 214 12.95 -19.00 1.97
C GLY A 214 13.72 -18.94 3.29
N THR A 215 14.73 -18.06 3.40
CA THR A 215 15.39 -17.75 4.68
C THR A 215 15.29 -16.27 5.00
N ARG A 216 15.47 -15.94 6.27
CA ARG A 216 15.41 -14.57 6.77
C ARG A 216 16.61 -14.19 7.62
N THR A 217 16.85 -12.89 7.78
CA THR A 217 17.72 -12.41 8.86
C THR A 217 17.03 -12.56 10.22
N PRO A 218 17.76 -12.49 11.34
CA PRO A 218 17.13 -12.22 12.62
C PRO A 218 16.37 -10.88 12.59
N LEU A 219 15.44 -10.70 13.52
CA LEU A 219 14.70 -9.46 13.71
C LEU A 219 15.63 -8.38 14.27
N PHE A 220 15.48 -7.17 13.75
CA PHE A 220 16.00 -5.93 14.30
C PHE A 220 14.83 -4.99 14.60
N GLN A 221 15.03 -4.06 15.53
CA GLN A 221 14.04 -3.03 15.86
C GLN A 221 14.38 -1.72 15.17
N ILE A 222 13.41 -1.13 14.51
CA ILE A 222 13.43 0.21 13.93
C ILE A 222 12.67 1.11 14.92
N GLN A 223 13.35 2.05 15.57
CA GLN A 223 12.71 2.94 16.54
C GLN A 223 12.07 4.16 15.88
N GLY A 224 10.81 4.44 16.21
CA GLY A 224 10.10 5.62 15.69
C GLY A 224 10.44 6.86 16.51
N ALA A 225 11.60 7.47 16.28
CA ALA A 225 12.13 8.54 17.14
C ALA A 225 12.21 9.94 16.50
N ASP A 226 11.71 10.15 15.28
CA ASP A 226 11.81 11.46 14.60
C ASP A 226 10.42 12.16 14.52
N PRO A 227 10.29 13.45 14.87
CA PRO A 227 9.09 14.25 14.62
C PRO A 227 8.61 14.28 13.15
N GLY A 228 9.47 13.90 12.19
CA GLY A 228 9.10 13.70 10.78
C GLY A 228 8.72 12.26 10.42
N ASP A 229 8.89 11.29 11.31
CA ASP A 229 8.38 9.92 11.13
C ASP A 229 6.88 9.95 11.41
N LYS A 230 6.09 10.00 10.33
CA LYS A 230 4.62 10.06 10.38
C LYS A 230 4.00 8.85 11.12
N ASP A 231 4.80 7.83 11.44
CA ASP A 231 4.36 6.59 12.07
C ASP A 231 4.91 6.34 13.47
N GLY A 232 5.88 7.15 13.96
CA GLY A 232 6.26 7.36 15.38
C GLY A 232 6.28 6.15 16.33
N VAL A 233 6.44 4.93 15.81
CA VAL A 233 6.23 3.69 16.54
C VAL A 233 7.29 2.69 16.15
N ASP A 234 7.78 2.01 17.17
CA ASP A 234 8.77 0.97 17.00
C ASP A 234 8.21 -0.22 16.21
N ARG A 235 8.98 -0.63 15.21
CA ARG A 235 8.70 -1.79 14.35
C ARG A 235 9.79 -2.83 14.54
N LEU A 236 9.41 -4.10 14.51
CA LEU A 236 10.33 -5.21 14.37
C LEU A 236 10.39 -5.58 12.89
N SER A 237 11.60 -5.75 12.37
CA SER A 237 11.81 -6.00 10.94
C SER A 237 12.83 -7.10 10.70
N CYS A 238 12.69 -7.79 9.58
CA CYS A 238 13.72 -8.69 9.05
C CYS A 238 13.75 -8.62 7.53
N TYR A 239 14.87 -9.00 6.94
CA TYR A 239 14.97 -9.21 5.50
C TYR A 239 14.70 -10.67 5.16
N VAL A 240 14.02 -10.91 4.04
CA VAL A 240 13.62 -12.23 3.55
C VAL A 240 13.98 -12.38 2.08
N ARG A 241 14.49 -13.55 1.69
CA ARG A 241 14.69 -13.90 0.28
C ARG A 241 13.45 -14.60 -0.27
N VAL A 242 12.73 -13.93 -1.17
CA VAL A 242 11.50 -14.45 -1.80
C VAL A 242 11.72 -14.98 -3.22
N SER A 243 12.87 -14.69 -3.83
CA SER A 243 13.25 -15.16 -5.15
C SER A 243 14.74 -15.43 -5.22
N GLU A 244 15.15 -16.40 -6.03
CA GLU A 244 16.55 -16.58 -6.36
C GLU A 244 17.12 -15.31 -7.05
N PRO A 245 18.39 -14.97 -6.82
CA PRO A 245 19.06 -13.90 -7.54
C PRO A 245 19.06 -14.18 -9.04
N VAL A 246 18.60 -13.22 -9.84
CA VAL A 246 18.66 -13.32 -11.30
C VAL A 246 20.11 -13.11 -11.76
N PRO A 247 20.69 -13.99 -12.58
CA PRO A 247 22.05 -13.79 -13.11
C PRO A 247 22.22 -12.41 -13.75
N GLY A 248 23.36 -11.77 -13.47
CA GLY A 248 23.68 -10.42 -13.97
C GLY A 248 22.98 -9.27 -13.23
N HIS A 249 22.07 -9.53 -12.30
CA HIS A 249 21.46 -8.52 -11.44
C HIS A 249 22.18 -8.43 -10.08
N HIS A 250 22.04 -7.30 -9.40
CA HIS A 250 22.57 -7.12 -8.06
C HIS A 250 21.91 -8.10 -7.07
N ALA A 251 22.67 -8.59 -6.08
CA ALA A 251 22.22 -9.59 -5.11
C ALA A 251 21.06 -9.12 -4.19
N ILE A 252 20.68 -7.85 -4.27
CA ILE A 252 19.51 -7.30 -3.56
C ILE A 252 18.18 -7.71 -4.22
N GLY A 253 18.21 -8.10 -5.50
CA GLY A 253 17.02 -8.61 -6.19
C GLY A 253 16.45 -9.83 -5.48
N GLY A 254 15.12 -9.84 -5.27
CA GLY A 254 14.42 -10.90 -4.55
C GLY A 254 14.56 -10.85 -3.03
N ILE A 255 15.18 -9.80 -2.46
CA ILE A 255 15.12 -9.51 -1.04
C ILE A 255 13.97 -8.53 -0.78
N VAL A 256 13.20 -8.77 0.28
CA VAL A 256 12.19 -7.85 0.79
C VAL A 256 12.38 -7.65 2.28
N ARG A 257 11.83 -6.56 2.82
CA ARG A 257 11.80 -6.30 4.26
C ARG A 257 10.39 -6.55 4.77
N LEU A 258 10.28 -7.36 5.81
CA LEU A 258 9.04 -7.54 6.56
C LEU A 258 9.05 -6.60 7.76
N GLU A 259 7.90 -5.99 8.05
CA GLU A 259 7.70 -5.12 9.21
C GLU A 259 6.52 -5.62 10.04
N MET A 260 6.70 -5.69 11.37
CA MET A 260 5.67 -6.00 12.35
C MET A 260 5.69 -4.96 13.45
N TRP A 261 4.57 -4.70 14.09
CA TRP A 261 4.53 -3.78 15.23
C TRP A 261 5.34 -4.32 16.40
N GLN A 262 6.19 -3.50 17.03
CA GLN A 262 6.94 -3.95 18.22
C GLN A 262 5.99 -4.35 19.36
N VAL A 263 4.82 -3.69 19.46
CA VAL A 263 3.83 -3.94 20.52
C VAL A 263 3.17 -5.33 20.46
N VAL A 264 3.25 -6.05 19.34
CA VAL A 264 2.78 -7.46 19.30
C VAL A 264 3.74 -8.40 20.05
N GLY A 265 4.93 -7.91 20.38
CA GLY A 265 5.96 -8.67 21.09
C GLY A 265 6.83 -9.48 20.16
N ARG A 266 8.09 -9.66 20.58
CA ARG A 266 9.15 -10.33 19.80
C ARG A 266 8.77 -11.75 19.36
N GLU A 267 8.17 -12.54 20.24
CA GLU A 267 7.84 -13.93 19.96
C GLU A 267 6.75 -14.06 18.89
N VAL A 268 5.73 -13.21 18.95
CA VAL A 268 4.67 -13.14 17.93
C VAL A 268 5.28 -12.70 16.60
N ALA A 269 6.08 -11.62 16.61
CA ALA A 269 6.76 -11.13 15.43
C ALA A 269 7.67 -12.20 14.79
N ALA A 270 8.43 -12.95 15.58
CA ALA A 270 9.29 -14.02 15.07
C ALA A 270 8.49 -15.14 14.40
N ARG A 271 7.36 -15.56 14.99
CA ARG A 271 6.45 -16.54 14.37
C ARG A 271 5.85 -16.03 13.07
N LEU A 272 5.36 -14.79 13.05
CA LEU A 272 4.81 -14.17 11.84
C LEU A 272 5.87 -14.08 10.72
N ALA A 273 7.08 -13.64 11.07
CA ALA A 273 8.21 -13.60 10.15
C ALA A 273 8.57 -14.99 9.60
N ASP A 274 8.57 -16.02 10.44
CA ASP A 274 8.83 -17.40 10.01
C ASP A 274 7.75 -17.89 9.04
N TRP A 275 6.46 -17.73 9.39
CA TRP A 275 5.34 -18.14 8.53
C TRP A 275 5.36 -17.43 7.17
N ALA A 276 5.59 -16.12 7.17
CA ALA A 276 5.72 -15.33 5.95
C ALA A 276 6.92 -15.78 5.11
N THR A 277 8.07 -16.04 5.75
CA THR A 277 9.28 -16.53 5.07
C THR A 277 9.05 -17.88 4.37
N THR A 278 8.21 -18.75 4.95
CA THR A 278 7.83 -20.03 4.32
C THR A 278 6.83 -19.85 3.16
N ILE A 279 5.89 -18.91 3.27
CA ILE A 279 4.78 -18.75 2.31
C ILE A 279 5.15 -17.87 1.11
N LEU A 280 5.77 -16.71 1.37
CA LEU A 280 5.99 -15.67 0.36
C LEU A 280 6.76 -16.13 -0.89
N PRO A 281 7.83 -16.97 -0.78
CA PRO A 281 8.56 -17.42 -1.97
C PRO A 281 7.68 -18.18 -2.99
N ARG A 282 6.65 -18.88 -2.52
CA ARG A 282 5.72 -19.63 -3.41
C ARG A 282 4.73 -18.72 -4.13
N LEU A 283 4.56 -17.50 -3.62
CA LEU A 283 3.63 -16.51 -4.14
C LEU A 283 4.34 -15.39 -4.91
N ALA A 284 5.67 -15.34 -4.86
CA ALA A 284 6.49 -14.42 -5.63
C ALA A 284 6.30 -14.64 -7.13
N SER A 285 6.09 -13.55 -7.86
CA SER A 285 5.83 -13.56 -9.30
C SER A 285 7.10 -13.85 -10.10
N ALA A 286 6.94 -14.61 -11.19
CA ALA A 286 7.99 -14.82 -12.16
C ALA A 286 8.14 -13.62 -13.13
N SER A 287 9.37 -13.38 -13.60
CA SER A 287 9.72 -12.23 -14.45
C SER A 287 9.03 -12.16 -15.81
N HIS A 288 8.52 -13.27 -16.33
CA HIS A 288 7.75 -13.28 -17.57
C HIS A 288 6.29 -12.88 -17.37
N TRP A 289 5.82 -12.80 -16.12
CA TRP A 289 4.42 -12.49 -15.78
C TRP A 289 4.26 -11.06 -15.27
N ASP A 290 5.24 -10.54 -14.53
CA ASP A 290 5.22 -9.18 -14.00
C ASP A 290 6.56 -8.48 -14.24
N VAL A 291 6.49 -7.25 -14.75
CA VAL A 291 7.67 -6.37 -14.90
C VAL A 291 8.26 -5.94 -13.55
N ARG A 292 7.47 -6.03 -12.47
CA ARG A 292 7.85 -5.78 -11.06
C ARG A 292 8.29 -7.03 -10.33
N ALA A 293 8.38 -8.16 -11.02
CA ALA A 293 9.03 -9.34 -10.51
C ALA A 293 10.51 -9.04 -10.15
N PRO A 294 11.10 -9.82 -9.22
CA PRO A 294 10.53 -11.02 -8.60
C PRO A 294 9.95 -10.76 -7.21
N VAL A 295 9.79 -9.49 -6.82
CA VAL A 295 9.32 -9.11 -5.48
C VAL A 295 7.81 -8.84 -5.45
N ASN A 296 7.12 -8.76 -6.59
CA ASN A 296 5.66 -8.67 -6.53
C ASN A 296 5.02 -10.04 -6.29
N LEU A 297 3.88 -10.09 -5.59
CA LEU A 297 3.20 -11.34 -5.26
C LEU A 297 2.00 -11.57 -6.19
N TYR A 298 1.81 -12.79 -6.69
CA TYR A 298 0.68 -13.15 -7.57
C TYR A 298 -0.69 -12.76 -7.00
N PRO A 299 -1.01 -13.02 -5.71
CA PRO A 299 -2.30 -12.64 -5.14
C PRO A 299 -2.54 -11.12 -5.13
N VAL A 300 -1.49 -10.35 -4.84
CA VAL A 300 -1.54 -8.88 -4.82
C VAL A 300 -1.78 -8.34 -6.23
N ALA A 301 -0.95 -8.75 -7.20
CA ALA A 301 -1.10 -8.33 -8.58
C ALA A 301 -2.48 -8.70 -9.18
N ALA A 302 -3.01 -9.88 -8.85
CA ALA A 302 -4.34 -10.29 -9.27
C ALA A 302 -5.45 -9.44 -8.63
N LEU A 303 -5.32 -9.12 -7.34
CA LEU A 303 -6.22 -8.22 -6.62
C LEU A 303 -6.19 -6.82 -7.22
N GLU A 304 -5.01 -6.24 -7.43
CA GLU A 304 -4.87 -4.92 -8.05
C GLU A 304 -5.55 -4.87 -9.42
N ARG A 305 -5.39 -5.92 -10.23
CA ARG A 305 -6.02 -6.01 -11.55
C ARG A 305 -7.54 -6.01 -11.45
N GLU A 306 -8.11 -6.78 -10.51
CA GLU A 306 -9.56 -6.81 -10.26
C GLU A 306 -10.06 -5.45 -9.76
N LEU A 307 -9.38 -4.85 -8.77
CA LEU A 307 -9.75 -3.54 -8.26
C LEU A 307 -9.70 -2.47 -9.37
N ARG A 308 -8.64 -2.45 -10.19
CA ARG A 308 -8.53 -1.53 -11.34
C ARG A 308 -9.65 -1.73 -12.36
N HIS A 309 -10.04 -2.98 -12.62
CA HIS A 309 -11.19 -3.27 -13.47
C HIS A 309 -12.48 -2.65 -12.89
N ARG A 310 -12.67 -2.76 -11.58
CA ARG A 310 -13.85 -2.27 -10.86
C ARG A 310 -13.90 -0.75 -10.69
N LEU A 311 -12.76 -0.05 -10.79
CA LEU A 311 -12.72 1.40 -10.97
C LEU A 311 -13.38 1.85 -12.30
N GLY A 312 -13.52 0.93 -13.26
CA GLY A 312 -14.07 1.17 -14.60
C GLY A 312 -13.00 1.62 -15.60
N ASP A 313 -13.34 1.70 -16.88
CA ASP A 313 -12.43 2.24 -17.89
C ASP A 313 -12.19 3.74 -17.67
N HIS A 314 -10.91 4.15 -17.60
CA HIS A 314 -10.54 5.52 -17.29
C HIS A 314 -11.11 6.52 -18.32
N TYR A 315 -11.00 6.22 -19.62
CA TYR A 315 -11.45 7.13 -20.66
C TYR A 315 -12.97 7.30 -20.65
N TRP A 316 -13.70 6.22 -20.38
CA TRP A 316 -15.15 6.23 -20.27
C TRP A 316 -15.63 7.02 -19.05
N VAL A 317 -15.05 6.76 -17.87
CA VAL A 317 -15.34 7.51 -16.62
C VAL A 317 -15.03 8.99 -16.80
N ARG A 318 -13.83 9.31 -17.31
CA ARG A 318 -13.41 10.69 -17.58
C ARG A 318 -14.38 11.41 -18.51
N ARG A 319 -14.80 10.75 -19.59
CA ARG A 319 -15.76 11.33 -20.55
C ARG A 319 -17.11 11.61 -19.89
N ALA A 320 -17.62 10.71 -19.08
CA ALA A 320 -18.87 10.90 -18.35
C ALA A 320 -18.81 12.12 -17.42
N ILE A 321 -17.72 12.27 -16.65
CA ILE A 321 -17.48 13.42 -15.78
C ILE A 321 -17.46 14.72 -16.60
N LEU A 322 -16.69 14.76 -17.69
CA LEU A 322 -16.60 15.96 -18.52
C LEU A 322 -17.95 16.35 -19.13
N GLN A 323 -18.73 15.39 -19.62
CA GLN A 323 -20.06 15.65 -20.15
C GLN A 323 -21.02 16.16 -19.08
N PHE A 324 -20.92 15.64 -17.87
CA PHE A 324 -21.71 16.09 -16.72
C PHE A 324 -21.38 17.55 -16.36
N LEU A 325 -20.09 17.88 -16.25
CA LEU A 325 -19.64 19.25 -15.94
C LEU A 325 -19.96 20.28 -17.04
N GLN A 326 -20.13 19.84 -18.29
CA GLN A 326 -20.56 20.72 -19.39
C GLN A 326 -22.07 21.03 -19.39
N ARG A 327 -22.88 20.14 -18.80
CA ARG A 327 -24.35 20.24 -18.81
C ARG A 327 -24.93 20.93 -17.58
N GLY A 328 -24.21 20.88 -16.45
CA GLY A 328 -24.58 21.55 -15.20
C GLY A 328 -24.10 22.99 -15.14
#